data_AF-A0A1D2M2T1-F1
#
_entry.id   AF-A0A1D2M2T1-F1
#
_cell.length_a   1.000
_cell.length_b   1.000
_cell.length_c   1.000
_cell.angle_alpha   90.00
_cell.angle_beta   90.00
_cell.angle_gamma   90.00
#
_symmetry.space_group_name_H-M   'P 1'
#
loop_
_entity.id
_entity.type
_entity.pdbx_description
1 polymer ?
#
loop_
_entity_poly.entity_id
_entity_poly.type
_entity_poly.pdbx_seq_one_letter_code
_entity_poly.pdbx_strand_id
1 'polypeptide(L)'
;MLQRQPFTLLCITQTLPNPEDKLKIYRDNFEKSYIEATESFYQVKATQYLQDNGVQNYMRYAFSKLKEEETRAKKYLEPASGSIQALMDCCVGVLVTAFKDQILAECPGMIKDNETEKLQLVFKLMDRVPDGIGSMLNDLEDHITTAGLDDMKLWADVITQDSEKYVERLLELFRRFSTIVSSAFCDDPDSSQVAIRLLKYVQNKDVFMRYHKAHLTRRLILDASADSEKEENMVEWLREVGMPADYVNKLARMFQDIKVSEDLNSQFKEQYRLSKGPIADSINIKILNAGAWARGSERISVSLPLELEDYIPEVEEFYRRKHNGRKLQWYHHMANGTITFSNSVGRFDLDVTTFQMAAVRLESAPKR
;
A
#
# COMPACT_ATOMS: atom_id res chain seq x y z
N MET A 1 57.59 18.34 24.31
CA MET A 1 57.52 17.20 25.24
C MET A 1 56.53 17.54 26.34
N LEU A 2 55.29 17.05 26.26
CA LEU A 2 54.33 17.13 27.36
C LEU A 2 54.36 15.76 28.05
N GLN A 3 55.02 15.71 29.20
CA GLN A 3 55.06 14.54 30.08
C GLN A 3 53.64 14.19 30.50
N ARG A 4 53.23 12.94 30.24
CA ARG A 4 52.04 12.36 30.87
C ARG A 4 52.31 12.28 32.37
N GLN A 5 51.59 13.05 33.17
CA GLN A 5 51.56 12.83 34.62
C GLN A 5 50.61 11.68 34.95
N PRO A 6 51.00 10.74 35.83
CA PRO A 6 50.11 9.71 36.32
C PRO A 6 49.07 10.31 37.30
N PHE A 7 47.81 9.90 37.18
CA PHE A 7 46.75 10.22 38.13
C PHE A 7 46.73 9.21 39.28
N THR A 8 46.51 9.69 40.51
CA THR A 8 46.37 8.86 41.73
C THR A 8 44.89 8.55 41.99
N LEU A 9 44.56 7.27 42.22
CA LEU A 9 43.25 6.85 42.70
C LEU A 9 43.27 6.65 44.22
N LEU A 10 42.34 7.30 44.92
CA LEU A 10 42.13 7.21 46.36
C LEU A 10 41.31 5.94 46.68
N CYS A 11 41.80 5.08 47.57
CA CYS A 11 41.10 3.88 48.04
C CYS A 11 40.72 4.07 49.51
N ILE A 12 39.41 4.05 49.83
CA ILE A 12 38.89 4.07 51.20
C ILE A 12 38.12 2.76 51.38
N THR A 13 38.53 1.92 52.33
CA THR A 13 37.80 0.68 52.65
C THR A 13 36.55 0.99 53.46
N GLN A 14 35.38 0.65 52.94
CA GLN A 14 34.14 0.54 53.72
C GLN A 14 33.69 -0.92 53.78
N THR A 15 33.13 -1.28 54.94
CA THR A 15 32.70 -2.63 55.34
C THR A 15 31.83 -3.33 54.30
N LEU A 16 32.18 -4.58 54.00
CA LEU A 16 31.56 -5.46 53.00
C LEU A 16 30.02 -5.53 53.13
N PRO A 17 29.26 -5.18 52.07
CA PRO A 17 27.89 -5.63 51.93
C PRO A 17 27.87 -7.04 51.31
N ASN A 18 27.11 -7.94 51.96
CA ASN A 18 26.58 -9.24 51.51
C ASN A 18 27.39 -10.04 50.44
N PRO A 19 27.91 -11.25 50.75
CA PRO A 19 28.75 -12.04 49.84
C PRO A 19 28.05 -12.57 48.57
N GLU A 20 26.74 -12.33 48.39
CA GLU A 20 25.96 -12.83 47.25
C GLU A 20 25.92 -11.89 46.03
N ASP A 21 26.26 -10.59 46.17
CA ASP A 21 26.15 -9.63 45.05
C ASP A 21 27.40 -8.75 44.91
N LYS A 22 28.45 -9.35 44.33
CA LYS A 22 29.78 -8.72 44.13
C LYS A 22 29.76 -7.44 43.29
N LEU A 23 28.67 -7.17 42.56
CA LEU A 23 28.54 -6.02 41.66
C LEU A 23 27.79 -4.83 42.28
N LYS A 24 27.23 -4.99 43.49
CA LYS A 24 26.40 -3.96 44.11
C LYS A 24 27.12 -2.62 44.30
N ILE A 25 28.36 -2.64 44.81
CA ILE A 25 29.17 -1.42 45.02
C ILE A 25 29.48 -0.71 43.68
N TYR A 26 29.74 -1.48 42.63
CA TYR A 26 29.98 -0.94 41.29
C TYR A 26 28.72 -0.25 40.74
N ARG A 27 27.54 -0.88 40.88
CA ARG A 27 26.26 -0.31 40.44
C ARG A 27 25.91 0.97 41.20
N ASP A 28 26.01 0.91 42.52
CA ASP A 28 25.57 1.98 43.42
C ASP A 28 26.49 3.22 43.35
N ASN A 29 27.80 3.03 43.18
CA ASN A 29 28.76 4.14 43.25
C ASN A 29 29.25 4.61 41.87
N PHE A 30 29.58 3.70 40.96
CA PHE A 30 30.20 4.04 39.68
C PHE A 30 29.18 4.12 38.55
N GLU A 31 28.41 3.06 38.31
CA GLU A 31 27.48 2.98 37.17
C GLU A 31 26.46 4.12 37.20
N LYS A 32 25.78 4.30 38.33
CA LYS A 32 24.77 5.34 38.49
C LYS A 32 25.34 6.73 38.21
N SER A 33 26.44 7.08 38.89
CA SER A 33 27.12 8.37 38.72
C SER A 33 27.61 8.59 37.28
N TYR A 34 28.08 7.53 36.62
CA TYR A 34 28.55 7.58 35.23
C TYR A 34 27.41 7.82 34.24
N ILE A 35 26.28 7.13 34.41
CA ILE A 35 25.09 7.32 33.57
C ILE A 35 24.52 8.73 33.77
N GLU A 36 24.33 9.19 35.02
CA GLU A 36 23.80 10.54 35.32
C GLU A 36 24.68 11.67 34.74
N ALA A 37 26.00 11.51 34.82
CA ALA A 37 26.94 12.47 34.24
C ALA A 37 26.88 12.47 32.70
N THR A 38 26.73 11.28 32.09
CA THR A 38 26.60 11.14 30.63
C THR A 38 25.29 11.74 30.13
N GLU A 39 24.20 11.51 30.86
CA GLU A 39 22.88 12.07 30.60
C GLU A 39 22.93 13.60 30.57
N SER A 40 23.44 14.21 31.66
CA SER A 40 23.56 15.65 31.80
C SER A 40 24.43 16.28 30.72
N PHE A 41 25.53 15.62 30.36
CA PHE A 41 26.43 16.08 29.29
C PHE A 41 25.72 16.11 27.93
N TYR A 42 25.04 15.03 27.56
CA TYR A 42 24.36 14.95 26.28
C TYR A 42 23.10 15.82 26.22
N GLN A 43 22.41 16.04 27.34
CA GLN A 43 21.21 16.87 27.37
C GLN A 43 21.49 18.31 26.95
N VAL A 44 22.57 18.90 27.46
CA VAL A 44 23.01 20.26 27.09
C VAL A 44 23.56 20.27 25.66
N LYS A 45 24.46 19.33 25.35
CA LYS A 45 25.20 19.33 24.09
C LYS A 45 24.32 19.00 22.88
N ALA A 46 23.37 18.09 23.02
CA ALA A 46 22.45 17.70 21.97
C ALA A 46 21.53 18.88 21.59
N THR A 47 20.97 19.55 22.59
CA THR A 47 20.11 20.73 22.40
C THR A 47 20.85 21.84 21.67
N GLN A 48 22.08 22.15 22.10
CA GLN A 48 22.91 23.15 21.45
C GLN A 48 23.24 22.77 19.99
N TYR A 49 23.68 21.53 19.77
CA TYR A 49 24.06 21.08 18.42
C TYR A 49 22.89 21.14 17.45
N LEU A 50 21.70 20.73 17.88
CA LEU A 50 20.50 20.80 17.08
C LEU A 50 20.16 22.24 16.66
N GLN A 51 20.22 23.19 17.60
CA GLN A 51 19.93 24.61 17.33
C GLN A 51 20.92 25.21 16.33
N ASP A 52 22.21 24.88 16.46
CA ASP A 52 23.27 25.46 15.64
C ASP A 52 23.36 24.85 14.23
N ASN A 53 22.96 23.58 14.05
CA ASN A 53 23.25 22.81 12.83
C ASN A 53 22.01 22.25 12.11
N GLY A 54 20.82 22.31 12.73
CA GLY A 54 19.58 21.77 12.19
C GLY A 54 19.43 20.25 12.34
N VAL A 55 18.21 19.77 12.12
CA VAL A 55 17.79 18.37 12.38
C VAL A 55 18.60 17.37 11.55
N GLN A 56 18.84 17.64 10.26
CA GLN A 56 19.50 16.68 9.38
C GLN A 56 20.96 16.40 9.79
N ASN A 57 21.70 17.43 10.19
CA ASN A 57 23.05 17.26 10.73
C ASN A 57 23.03 16.64 12.13
N TYR A 58 22.02 16.99 12.94
CA TYR A 58 21.82 16.39 14.25
C TYR A 58 21.63 14.88 14.18
N MET A 59 20.88 14.34 13.22
CA MET A 59 20.71 12.89 13.07
C MET A 59 22.03 12.16 12.88
N ARG A 60 22.93 12.70 12.05
CA ARG A 60 24.28 12.13 11.83
C ARG A 60 25.11 12.21 13.10
N TYR A 61 25.03 13.33 13.81
CA TYR A 61 25.68 13.53 15.10
C TYR A 61 25.20 12.51 16.14
N ALA A 62 23.88 12.36 16.32
CA ALA A 62 23.29 11.42 17.27
C ALA A 62 23.70 9.98 16.97
N PHE A 63 23.64 9.56 15.70
CA PHE A 63 24.06 8.22 15.28
C PHE A 63 25.55 7.96 15.56
N SER A 64 26.42 8.93 15.24
CA SER A 64 27.86 8.82 15.53
C SER A 64 28.11 8.72 17.03
N LYS A 65 27.42 9.53 17.85
CA LYS A 65 27.61 9.54 19.30
C LYS A 65 27.12 8.27 19.97
N LEU A 66 26.00 7.70 19.53
CA LEU A 66 25.55 6.40 19.99
C LEU A 66 26.61 5.31 19.73
N LYS A 67 27.22 5.30 18.54
CA LYS A 67 28.27 4.32 18.19
C LYS A 67 29.55 4.51 19.02
N GLU A 68 29.94 5.78 19.26
CA GLU A 68 31.07 6.11 20.11
C GLU A 68 30.83 5.67 21.57
N GLU A 69 29.64 5.93 22.12
CA GLU A 69 29.29 5.51 23.49
C GLU A 69 29.17 3.99 23.60
N GLU A 70 28.63 3.29 22.61
CA GLU A 70 28.59 1.83 22.61
C GLU A 70 30.01 1.24 22.66
N THR A 71 30.94 1.81 21.87
CA THR A 71 32.34 1.40 21.85
C THR A 71 33.03 1.70 23.18
N ARG A 72 32.71 2.85 23.80
CA ARG A 72 33.23 3.24 25.11
C ARG A 72 32.68 2.33 26.21
N ALA A 73 31.39 2.06 26.22
CA ALA A 73 30.72 1.17 27.16
C ALA A 73 31.34 -0.22 27.16
N LYS A 74 31.52 -0.82 25.97
CA LYS A 74 32.18 -2.14 25.83
C LYS A 74 33.61 -2.18 26.35
N LYS A 75 34.30 -1.04 26.42
CA LYS A 75 35.69 -0.93 26.87
C LYS A 75 35.82 -0.66 28.36
N TYR A 76 34.89 0.09 28.95
CA TYR A 76 35.03 0.65 30.30
C TYR A 76 33.95 0.19 31.29
N LEU A 77 32.83 -0.39 30.83
CA LEU A 77 31.78 -0.93 31.69
C LEU A 77 31.84 -2.45 31.77
N GLU A 78 31.42 -2.99 32.92
CA GLU A 78 31.32 -4.42 33.16
C GLU A 78 30.21 -5.05 32.28
N PRO A 79 30.52 -6.01 31.38
CA PRO A 79 29.51 -6.58 30.48
C PRO A 79 28.44 -7.42 31.19
N ALA A 80 28.79 -8.09 32.29
CA ALA A 80 27.91 -9.03 32.99
C ALA A 80 26.85 -8.34 33.89
N SER A 81 26.93 -7.03 34.10
CA SER A 81 26.04 -6.29 34.99
C SER A 81 24.83 -5.64 34.31
N GLY A 82 24.72 -5.71 32.98
CA GLY A 82 23.67 -5.01 32.22
C GLY A 82 23.90 -3.50 32.04
N SER A 83 25.00 -2.97 32.60
CA SER A 83 25.32 -1.53 32.60
C SER A 83 25.53 -0.95 31.21
N ILE A 84 26.01 -1.77 30.26
CA ILE A 84 26.14 -1.36 28.86
C ILE A 84 24.76 -1.04 28.29
N GLN A 85 23.77 -1.91 28.51
CA GLN A 85 22.41 -1.67 28.04
C GLN A 85 21.79 -0.45 28.72
N ALA A 86 21.95 -0.32 30.04
CA ALA A 86 21.44 0.83 30.79
C ALA A 86 22.02 2.17 30.28
N LEU A 87 23.33 2.22 29.98
CA LEU A 87 23.94 3.42 29.38
C LEU A 87 23.38 3.68 27.98
N MET A 88 23.24 2.64 27.15
CA MET A 88 22.72 2.80 25.80
C MET A 88 21.27 3.29 25.80
N ASP A 89 20.43 2.76 26.69
CA ASP A 89 19.04 3.20 26.86
C ASP A 89 18.96 4.66 27.30
N CYS A 90 19.83 5.08 28.24
CA CYS A 90 19.97 6.48 28.63
C CYS A 90 20.40 7.37 27.44
N CYS A 91 21.42 6.94 26.69
CA CYS A 91 21.89 7.69 25.52
C CYS A 91 20.80 7.80 24.45
N VAL A 92 20.05 6.72 24.18
CA VAL A 92 18.91 6.75 23.24
C VAL A 92 17.82 7.69 23.76
N GLY A 93 17.54 7.68 25.06
CA GLY A 93 16.61 8.60 25.71
C GLY A 93 16.95 10.07 25.45
N VAL A 94 18.20 10.46 25.70
CA VAL A 94 18.64 11.86 25.59
C VAL A 94 18.93 12.29 24.15
N LEU A 95 19.52 11.42 23.33
CA LEU A 95 19.94 11.78 21.97
C LEU A 95 18.85 11.56 20.93
N VAL A 96 17.93 10.61 21.13
CA VAL A 96 16.95 10.25 20.11
C VAL A 96 15.53 10.52 20.60
N THR A 97 15.13 9.90 21.72
CA THR A 97 13.75 9.99 22.22
C THR A 97 13.33 11.43 22.53
N ALA A 98 14.23 12.22 23.12
CA ALA A 98 13.97 13.64 23.43
C ALA A 98 13.71 14.51 22.19
N PHE A 99 14.23 14.12 21.02
CA PHE A 99 14.14 14.87 19.76
C PHE A 99 13.34 14.13 18.69
N LYS A 100 12.60 13.08 19.07
CA LYS A 100 11.92 12.18 18.13
C LYS A 100 10.97 12.92 17.18
N ASP A 101 10.19 13.87 17.70
CA ASP A 101 9.15 14.55 16.92
C ASP A 101 9.78 15.47 15.86
N GLN A 102 10.93 16.06 16.17
CA GLN A 102 11.67 16.91 15.24
C GLN A 102 12.36 16.08 14.15
N ILE A 103 12.88 14.90 14.51
CA ILE A 103 13.45 13.95 13.55
C ILE A 103 12.36 13.44 12.60
N LEU A 104 11.21 13.02 13.15
CA LEU A 104 10.09 12.51 12.38
C LEU A 104 9.45 13.58 11.48
N ALA A 105 9.44 14.86 11.88
CA ALA A 105 8.94 15.95 11.05
C ALA A 105 9.68 16.12 9.70
N GLU A 106 10.92 15.62 9.60
CA GLU A 106 11.68 15.63 8.34
C GLU A 106 11.37 14.42 7.43
N CYS A 107 10.77 13.35 7.97
CA CYS A 107 10.47 12.12 7.22
C CYS A 107 9.64 12.38 5.95
N PRO A 108 8.52 13.14 5.99
CA PRO A 108 7.69 13.33 4.80
C PRO A 108 8.46 14.00 3.64
N GLY A 109 9.34 14.95 3.94
CA GLY A 109 10.19 15.61 2.96
C GLY A 109 11.18 14.62 2.33
N MET A 110 11.87 13.84 3.17
CA MET A 110 12.83 12.83 2.71
C MET A 110 12.18 11.73 1.87
N ILE A 111 10.95 11.30 2.21
CA ILE A 111 10.18 10.33 1.43
C ILE A 111 9.85 10.93 0.05
N LYS A 112 9.36 12.17 0.02
CA LYS A 112 8.98 12.86 -1.22
C LYS A 112 10.16 13.04 -2.18
N ASP A 113 11.32 13.38 -1.64
CA ASP A 113 12.53 13.65 -2.43
C ASP A 113 13.36 12.38 -2.71
N ASN A 114 12.89 11.21 -2.26
CA ASN A 114 13.58 9.91 -2.38
C ASN A 114 14.99 9.91 -1.76
N GLU A 115 15.18 10.59 -0.62
CA GLU A 115 16.46 10.68 0.08
C GLU A 115 16.73 9.41 0.92
N THR A 116 16.95 8.28 0.25
CA THR A 116 17.02 6.94 0.84
C THR A 116 18.11 6.79 1.91
N GLU A 117 19.28 7.41 1.73
CA GLU A 117 20.35 7.41 2.74
C GLU A 117 19.94 8.10 4.05
N LYS A 118 19.17 9.20 3.95
CA LYS A 118 18.70 9.93 5.14
C LYS A 118 17.56 9.18 5.82
N LEU A 119 16.63 8.61 5.05
CA LEU A 119 15.58 7.75 5.58
C LEU A 119 16.16 6.54 6.32
N GLN A 120 17.23 5.96 5.80
CA GLN A 120 17.92 4.87 6.47
C GLN A 120 18.54 5.29 7.81
N LEU A 121 19.10 6.49 7.88
CA LEU A 121 19.61 7.05 9.13
C LEU A 121 18.49 7.25 10.14
N VAL A 122 17.34 7.79 9.70
CA VAL A 122 16.15 7.92 10.55
C VAL A 122 15.70 6.57 11.05
N PHE A 123 15.58 5.58 10.17
CA PHE A 123 15.19 4.22 10.54
C PHE A 123 16.13 3.62 11.60
N LYS A 124 17.44 3.71 11.39
CA LYS A 124 18.45 3.23 12.35
C LYS A 124 18.35 3.92 13.71
N LEU A 125 17.92 5.18 13.76
CA LEU A 125 17.69 5.89 15.03
C LEU A 125 16.36 5.48 15.67
N MET A 126 15.28 5.40 14.87
CA MET A 126 13.93 5.09 15.33
C MET A 126 13.72 3.63 15.73
N ASP A 127 14.50 2.69 15.18
CA ASP A 127 14.51 1.27 15.57
C ASP A 127 14.93 1.06 17.04
N ARG A 128 15.67 2.03 17.60
CA ARG A 128 16.08 2.02 19.01
C ARG A 128 15.03 2.61 19.95
N VAL A 129 13.97 3.23 19.42
CA VAL A 129 12.95 3.93 20.19
C VAL A 129 11.64 3.16 20.15
N PRO A 130 11.00 2.86 21.31
CA PRO A 130 9.65 2.30 21.33
C PRO A 130 8.68 3.16 20.52
N ASP A 131 7.90 2.55 19.64
CA ASP A 131 6.94 3.20 18.72
C ASP A 131 7.55 4.18 17.69
N GLY A 132 8.89 4.28 17.60
CA GLY A 132 9.55 5.18 16.64
C GLY A 132 9.31 4.77 15.18
N ILE A 133 9.44 3.47 14.88
CA ILE A 133 9.21 2.92 13.54
C ILE A 133 7.74 3.12 13.12
N GLY A 134 6.79 3.00 14.05
CA GLY A 134 5.36 3.12 13.76
C GLY A 134 4.98 4.46 13.14
N SER A 135 5.58 5.55 13.62
CA SER A 135 5.31 6.89 13.09
C SER A 135 5.87 7.07 11.67
N MET A 136 7.10 6.59 11.44
CA MET A 136 7.74 6.65 10.12
C MET A 136 6.98 5.81 9.08
N LEU A 137 6.36 4.71 9.51
CA LEU A 137 5.51 3.87 8.67
C LEU A 137 4.23 4.58 8.26
N ASN A 138 3.58 5.28 9.19
CA ASN A 138 2.39 6.06 8.90
C ASN A 138 2.70 7.18 7.88
N ASP A 139 3.83 7.88 8.04
CA ASP A 139 4.26 8.90 7.08
C ASP A 139 4.50 8.32 5.68
N LEU A 140 5.11 7.12 5.61
CA LEU A 140 5.32 6.42 4.35
C LEU A 140 4.00 5.98 3.71
N GLU A 141 3.07 5.45 4.50
CA GLU A 141 1.74 5.08 4.05
C GLU A 141 0.95 6.29 3.52
N ASP A 142 0.94 7.39 4.26
CA ASP A 142 0.25 8.63 3.89
C ASP A 142 0.84 9.20 2.60
N HIS A 143 2.17 9.16 2.45
CA HIS A 143 2.84 9.58 1.23
C HIS A 143 2.46 8.69 0.04
N ILE A 144 2.53 7.36 0.19
CA ILE A 144 2.16 6.41 -0.87
C ILE A 144 0.71 6.61 -1.30
N THR A 145 -0.19 6.77 -0.33
CA THR A 145 -1.63 6.96 -0.57
C THR A 145 -1.90 8.28 -1.28
N THR A 146 -1.31 9.37 -0.79
CA THR A 146 -1.52 10.71 -1.35
C THR A 146 -0.93 10.81 -2.76
N ALA A 147 0.34 10.41 -2.92
CA ALA A 147 1.00 10.46 -4.21
C ALA A 147 0.37 9.50 -5.23
N GLY A 148 -0.08 8.31 -4.81
CA GLY A 148 -0.80 7.39 -5.68
C GLY A 148 -2.16 7.91 -6.09
N LEU A 149 -2.91 8.53 -5.18
CA LEU A 149 -4.20 9.15 -5.50
C LEU A 149 -4.06 10.34 -6.45
N ASP A 150 -3.06 11.20 -6.22
CA ASP A 150 -2.82 12.37 -7.06
C ASP A 150 -2.34 11.97 -8.46
N ASP A 151 -1.49 10.94 -8.56
CA ASP A 151 -1.09 10.38 -9.86
C ASP A 151 -2.31 9.77 -10.57
N MET A 152 -3.11 8.94 -9.88
CA MET A 152 -4.34 8.36 -10.48
C MET A 152 -5.35 9.43 -10.94
N LYS A 153 -5.48 10.55 -10.22
CA LYS A 153 -6.34 11.67 -10.62
C LYS A 153 -5.78 12.40 -11.83
N LEU A 154 -4.47 12.67 -11.84
CA LEU A 154 -3.80 13.38 -12.94
C LEU A 154 -3.97 12.62 -14.27
N TRP A 155 -3.94 11.28 -14.20
CA TRP A 155 -4.03 10.43 -15.38
C TRP A 155 -5.44 9.90 -15.65
N ALA A 156 -6.47 10.33 -14.92
CA ALA A 156 -7.82 9.74 -14.98
C ALA A 156 -8.39 9.67 -16.42
N ASP A 157 -8.23 10.73 -17.21
CA ASP A 157 -8.73 10.79 -18.58
C ASP A 157 -7.96 9.82 -19.51
N VAL A 158 -6.64 9.75 -19.37
CA VAL A 158 -5.77 8.85 -20.15
C VAL A 158 -6.03 7.39 -19.78
N ILE A 159 -6.22 7.11 -18.49
CA ILE A 159 -6.47 5.77 -17.92
C ILE A 159 -7.80 5.18 -18.39
N THR A 160 -8.81 6.02 -18.64
CA THR A 160 -10.10 5.55 -19.16
C THR A 160 -10.05 5.17 -20.64
N GLN A 161 -9.03 5.62 -21.37
CA GLN A 161 -8.88 5.41 -22.80
C GLN A 161 -7.76 4.41 -23.15
N ASP A 162 -6.74 4.29 -22.29
CA ASP A 162 -5.54 3.50 -22.53
C ASP A 162 -5.20 2.63 -21.30
N SER A 163 -5.57 1.36 -21.37
CA SER A 163 -5.35 0.40 -20.30
C SER A 163 -3.88 0.05 -20.09
N GLU A 164 -3.05 0.13 -21.14
CA GLU A 164 -1.62 -0.20 -21.07
C GLU A 164 -0.88 0.86 -20.26
N LYS A 165 -1.13 2.15 -20.54
CA LYS A 165 -0.54 3.26 -19.77
C LYS A 165 -0.96 3.25 -18.29
N TYR A 166 -2.19 2.83 -17.98
CA TYR A 166 -2.62 2.65 -16.59
C TYR A 166 -1.77 1.62 -15.85
N VAL A 167 -1.57 0.45 -16.47
CA VAL A 167 -0.77 -0.64 -15.89
C VAL A 167 0.68 -0.18 -15.74
N GLU A 168 1.26 0.46 -16.74
CA GLU A 168 2.63 0.98 -16.67
C GLU A 168 2.84 2.01 -15.57
N ARG A 169 1.92 2.99 -15.43
CA ARG A 169 2.01 4.00 -14.37
C ARG A 169 1.88 3.40 -12.98
N LEU A 170 0.98 2.44 -12.82
CA LEU A 170 0.80 1.75 -11.55
C LEU A 170 2.05 0.91 -11.18
N LEU A 171 2.68 0.27 -12.17
CA LEU A 171 3.96 -0.43 -11.98
C LEU A 171 5.11 0.54 -11.66
N GLU A 172 5.17 1.71 -12.30
CA GLU A 172 6.19 2.73 -12.04
C GLU A 172 6.07 3.31 -10.63
N LEU A 173 4.86 3.70 -10.23
CA LEU A 173 4.54 4.17 -8.89
C LEU A 173 4.98 3.14 -7.84
N PHE A 174 4.69 1.86 -8.09
CA PHE A 174 5.11 0.79 -7.22
C PHE A 174 6.63 0.59 -7.19
N ARG A 175 7.30 0.55 -8.35
CA ARG A 175 8.76 0.39 -8.42
C ARG A 175 9.44 1.49 -7.60
N ARG A 176 8.98 2.74 -7.72
CA ARG A 176 9.49 3.86 -6.93
C ARG A 176 9.36 3.59 -5.44
N PHE A 177 8.18 3.25 -4.94
CA PHE A 177 7.98 3.02 -3.50
C PHE A 177 8.67 1.75 -2.99
N SER A 178 8.78 0.72 -3.81
CA SER A 178 9.53 -0.50 -3.49
C SER A 178 11.01 -0.24 -3.38
N THR A 179 11.57 0.60 -4.26
CA THR A 179 12.95 1.05 -4.16
C THR A 179 13.16 1.83 -2.86
N ILE A 180 12.25 2.74 -2.48
CA ILE A 180 12.35 3.44 -1.19
C ILE A 180 12.33 2.43 -0.04
N VAL A 181 11.37 1.52 0.01
CA VAL A 181 11.28 0.50 1.07
C VAL A 181 12.53 -0.37 1.12
N SER A 182 12.99 -0.86 -0.03
CA SER A 182 14.15 -1.76 -0.09
C SER A 182 15.47 -1.05 0.21
N SER A 183 15.66 0.21 -0.21
CA SER A 183 16.94 0.90 -0.02
C SER A 183 17.04 1.65 1.31
N ALA A 184 15.94 2.24 1.78
CA ALA A 184 15.94 2.95 3.06
C ALA A 184 15.82 2.00 4.26
N PHE A 185 15.28 0.79 4.08
CA PHE A 185 14.96 -0.10 5.21
C PHE A 185 15.59 -1.50 5.11
N CYS A 186 16.26 -1.89 4.02
CA CYS A 186 16.97 -3.18 3.92
C CYS A 186 18.47 -3.02 3.61
N ASP A 187 19.30 -2.97 4.65
CA ASP A 187 20.77 -3.13 4.51
C ASP A 187 21.30 -4.45 5.11
N ASP A 188 20.49 -5.18 5.89
CA ASP A 188 20.88 -6.40 6.62
C ASP A 188 19.88 -7.55 6.33
N PRO A 189 20.26 -8.84 6.32
CA PRO A 189 19.33 -9.96 6.11
C PRO A 189 18.19 -10.02 7.15
N ASP A 190 18.43 -9.56 8.39
CA ASP A 190 17.37 -9.41 9.42
C ASP A 190 16.42 -8.23 9.13
N SER A 191 16.91 -7.17 8.46
CA SER A 191 16.09 -6.04 8.03
C SER A 191 15.13 -6.38 6.89
N SER A 192 15.39 -7.45 6.13
CA SER A 192 14.45 -7.95 5.10
C SER A 192 13.13 -8.43 5.72
N GLN A 193 13.18 -9.05 6.91
CA GLN A 193 11.97 -9.38 7.67
C GLN A 193 11.28 -8.14 8.21
N VAL A 194 12.04 -7.10 8.57
CA VAL A 194 11.49 -5.80 8.96
C VAL A 194 10.78 -5.17 7.79
N ALA A 195 11.36 -5.07 6.59
CA ALA A 195 10.68 -4.52 5.42
C ALA A 195 9.42 -5.30 5.01
N ILE A 196 9.43 -6.63 5.08
CA ILE A 196 8.21 -7.44 4.91
C ILE A 196 7.17 -7.13 6.00
N ARG A 197 7.61 -6.82 7.22
CA ARG A 197 6.74 -6.36 8.33
C ARG A 197 6.25 -4.92 8.10
N LEU A 198 7.09 -4.01 7.60
CA LEU A 198 6.76 -2.62 7.25
C LEU A 198 5.73 -2.58 6.11
N LEU A 199 5.91 -3.41 5.08
CA LEU A 199 4.94 -3.59 4.00
C LEU A 199 3.62 -4.20 4.48
N LYS A 200 3.61 -4.98 5.58
CA LYS A 200 2.38 -5.46 6.23
C LYS A 200 1.68 -4.38 7.05
N TYR A 201 2.40 -3.34 7.50
CA TYR A 201 1.86 -2.24 8.31
C TYR A 201 1.19 -1.13 7.50
N VAL A 202 1.32 -1.11 6.17
CA VAL A 202 0.52 -0.21 5.32
C VAL A 202 -0.96 -0.61 5.47
N GLN A 203 -1.71 0.12 6.29
CA GLN A 203 -3.06 -0.21 6.74
C GLN A 203 -4.12 0.00 5.64
N ASN A 204 -3.82 0.79 4.61
CA ASN A 204 -4.76 1.13 3.53
C ASN A 204 -4.55 0.35 2.21
N LYS A 205 -3.98 -0.87 2.26
CA LYS A 205 -3.98 -1.79 1.11
C LYS A 205 -5.37 -2.00 0.52
N ASP A 206 -6.40 -1.98 1.37
CA ASP A 206 -7.80 -2.14 0.98
C ASP A 206 -8.31 -1.02 0.08
N VAL A 207 -7.85 0.22 0.29
CA VAL A 207 -8.26 1.38 -0.51
C VAL A 207 -7.71 1.26 -1.94
N PHE A 208 -6.41 0.98 -2.07
CA PHE A 208 -5.77 0.74 -3.36
C PHE A 208 -6.44 -0.44 -4.09
N MET A 209 -6.62 -1.58 -3.41
CA MET A 209 -7.25 -2.75 -4.02
C MET A 209 -8.70 -2.47 -4.43
N ARG A 210 -9.43 -1.66 -3.65
CA ARG A 210 -10.78 -1.23 -4.01
C ARG A 210 -10.80 -0.38 -5.27
N TYR A 211 -9.87 0.57 -5.44
CA TYR A 211 -9.81 1.37 -6.68
C TYR A 211 -9.35 0.54 -7.87
N HIS A 212 -8.26 -0.23 -7.71
CA HIS A 212 -7.75 -1.11 -8.76
C HIS A 212 -8.83 -2.09 -9.26
N LYS A 213 -9.55 -2.73 -8.33
CA LYS A 213 -10.70 -3.58 -8.65
C LYS A 213 -11.78 -2.82 -9.44
N ALA A 214 -12.09 -1.58 -9.07
CA ALA A 214 -13.10 -0.77 -9.77
C ALA A 214 -12.75 -0.57 -11.25
N HIS A 215 -11.49 -0.17 -11.50
CA HIS A 215 -11.00 0.09 -12.85
C HIS A 215 -10.90 -1.21 -13.66
N LEU A 216 -10.39 -2.29 -13.06
CA LEU A 216 -10.34 -3.59 -13.72
C LEU A 216 -11.74 -4.10 -14.10
N THR A 217 -12.71 -3.98 -13.17
CA THR A 217 -14.11 -4.33 -13.44
C THR A 217 -14.64 -3.58 -14.66
N ARG A 218 -14.40 -2.26 -14.75
CA ARG A 218 -14.86 -1.45 -15.89
C ARG A 218 -14.21 -1.94 -17.19
N ARG A 219 -12.89 -2.13 -17.22
CA ARG A 219 -12.17 -2.53 -18.44
C ARG A 219 -12.59 -3.90 -18.95
N LEU A 220 -12.72 -4.89 -18.06
CA LEU A 220 -13.15 -6.25 -18.43
C LEU A 220 -14.61 -6.33 -18.91
N ILE A 221 -15.48 -5.44 -18.45
CA ILE A 221 -16.88 -5.39 -18.91
C ILE A 221 -17.00 -4.66 -20.25
N LEU A 222 -16.21 -3.60 -20.44
CA LEU A 222 -16.18 -2.82 -21.68
C LEU A 222 -15.30 -3.46 -22.77
N ASP A 223 -14.64 -4.59 -22.48
CA ASP A 223 -13.63 -5.21 -23.35
C ASP A 223 -12.55 -4.22 -23.81
N ALA A 224 -12.22 -3.26 -22.93
CA ALA A 224 -11.29 -2.15 -23.18
C ALA A 224 -9.86 -2.48 -22.74
N SER A 225 -9.52 -3.76 -22.59
CA SER A 225 -8.17 -4.20 -22.25
C SER A 225 -7.35 -4.34 -23.54
N ALA A 226 -6.26 -3.59 -23.64
CA ALA A 226 -5.32 -3.65 -24.75
C ALA A 226 -4.40 -4.87 -24.68
N ASP A 227 -4.08 -5.34 -23.46
CA ASP A 227 -3.17 -6.46 -23.21
C ASP A 227 -3.59 -7.24 -21.96
N SER A 228 -4.28 -8.35 -22.18
CA SER A 228 -4.77 -9.23 -21.12
C SER A 228 -3.64 -9.92 -20.34
N GLU A 229 -2.48 -10.16 -20.96
CA GLU A 229 -1.35 -10.83 -20.31
C GLU A 229 -0.70 -9.91 -19.26
N LYS A 230 -0.48 -8.64 -19.60
CA LYS A 230 0.01 -7.64 -18.65
C LYS A 230 -0.94 -7.45 -17.47
N GLU A 231 -2.25 -7.50 -17.71
CA GLU A 231 -3.25 -7.38 -16.64
C GLU A 231 -3.33 -8.63 -15.75
N GLU A 232 -3.15 -9.84 -16.30
CA GLU A 232 -3.05 -11.08 -15.50
C GLU A 232 -1.75 -11.09 -14.66
N ASN A 233 -0.62 -10.71 -15.26
CA ASN A 233 0.68 -10.60 -14.57
C ASN A 233 0.64 -9.59 -13.41
N MET A 234 -0.12 -8.50 -13.54
CA MET A 234 -0.37 -7.55 -12.45
C MET A 234 -1.00 -8.25 -11.23
N VAL A 235 -1.88 -9.25 -11.41
CA VAL A 235 -2.49 -9.98 -10.29
C VAL A 235 -1.49 -10.92 -9.61
N GLU A 236 -0.64 -11.59 -10.39
CA GLU A 236 0.44 -12.42 -9.84
C GLU A 236 1.41 -11.57 -9.02
N TRP A 237 1.76 -10.41 -9.57
CA TRP A 237 2.60 -9.43 -8.89
C TRP A 237 1.95 -8.91 -7.58
N LEU A 238 0.65 -8.59 -7.56
CA LEU A 238 -0.05 -8.22 -6.33
C LEU A 238 0.00 -9.32 -5.26
N ARG A 239 0.04 -10.58 -5.69
CA ARG A 239 0.19 -11.74 -4.78
C ARG A 239 1.58 -11.77 -4.14
N GLU A 240 2.64 -11.60 -4.94
CA GLU A 240 4.03 -11.63 -4.47
C GLU A 240 4.34 -10.53 -3.44
N VAL A 241 3.76 -9.36 -3.64
CA VAL A 241 3.93 -8.19 -2.75
C VAL A 241 3.21 -8.35 -1.41
N GLY A 242 2.39 -9.41 -1.25
CA GLY A 242 1.66 -9.65 -0.01
C GLY A 242 0.48 -8.69 0.16
N MET A 243 -0.21 -8.35 -0.93
CA MET A 243 -1.53 -7.73 -0.86
C MET A 243 -2.56 -8.69 -0.26
N PRO A 244 -3.68 -8.20 0.29
CA PRO A 244 -4.67 -9.05 0.93
C PRO A 244 -5.15 -10.15 -0.02
N ALA A 245 -4.97 -11.40 0.41
CA ALA A 245 -5.19 -12.57 -0.45
C ALA A 245 -6.64 -12.65 -0.95
N ASP A 246 -7.61 -12.18 -0.15
CA ASP A 246 -9.02 -12.17 -0.54
C ASP A 246 -9.27 -11.25 -1.74
N TYR A 247 -8.63 -10.08 -1.80
CA TYR A 247 -8.75 -9.17 -2.94
C TYR A 247 -8.04 -9.72 -4.17
N VAL A 248 -6.81 -10.20 -4.02
CA VAL A 248 -6.03 -10.79 -5.12
C VAL A 248 -6.77 -11.98 -5.74
N ASN A 249 -7.34 -12.84 -4.90
CA ASN A 249 -8.13 -13.98 -5.36
C ASN A 249 -9.41 -13.54 -6.11
N LYS A 250 -10.07 -12.45 -5.67
CA LYS A 250 -11.20 -11.87 -6.41
C LYS A 250 -10.76 -11.36 -7.79
N LEU A 251 -9.62 -10.66 -7.91
CA LEU A 251 -9.10 -10.19 -9.19
C LEU A 251 -8.77 -11.36 -10.13
N ALA A 252 -8.04 -12.37 -9.64
CA ALA A 252 -7.74 -13.58 -10.42
C ALA A 252 -9.01 -14.29 -10.89
N ARG A 253 -10.04 -14.34 -10.01
CA ARG A 253 -11.34 -14.93 -10.34
C ARG A 253 -12.08 -14.14 -11.41
N MET A 254 -11.93 -12.81 -11.46
CA MET A 254 -12.56 -11.98 -12.50
C MET A 254 -12.09 -12.40 -13.91
N PHE A 255 -10.79 -12.61 -14.13
CA PHE A 255 -10.29 -13.10 -15.43
C PHE A 255 -10.84 -14.48 -15.79
N GLN A 256 -10.91 -15.40 -14.83
CA GLN A 256 -11.52 -16.72 -15.04
C GLN A 256 -13.00 -16.61 -15.41
N ASP A 257 -13.74 -15.72 -14.73
CA ASP A 257 -15.16 -15.51 -15.00
C ASP A 257 -15.40 -14.89 -16.38
N ILE A 258 -14.52 -14.01 -16.87
CA ILE A 258 -14.58 -13.49 -18.25
C ILE A 258 -14.46 -14.64 -19.26
N LYS A 259 -13.43 -15.49 -19.13
CA LYS A 259 -13.21 -16.64 -20.04
C LYS A 259 -14.41 -17.60 -20.05
N VAL A 260 -14.95 -17.92 -18.88
CA VAL A 260 -16.17 -18.76 -18.76
C VAL A 260 -17.38 -18.07 -19.38
N SER A 261 -17.50 -16.76 -19.21
CA SER A 261 -18.62 -16.00 -19.76
C SER A 261 -18.57 -15.89 -21.29
N GLU A 262 -17.38 -15.79 -21.88
CA GLU A 262 -17.20 -15.79 -23.34
C GLU A 262 -17.63 -17.12 -23.97
N ASP A 263 -17.29 -18.23 -23.32
CA ASP A 263 -17.73 -19.58 -23.72
C ASP A 263 -19.27 -19.71 -23.61
N LEU A 264 -19.87 -19.25 -22.50
CA LEU A 264 -21.32 -19.23 -22.35
C LEU A 264 -22.02 -18.36 -23.40
N ASN A 265 -21.45 -17.20 -23.71
CA ASN A 265 -21.98 -16.29 -24.73
C ASN A 265 -21.94 -16.92 -26.12
N SER A 266 -20.83 -17.60 -26.46
CA SER A 266 -20.68 -18.31 -27.73
C SER A 266 -21.70 -19.43 -27.88
N GLN A 267 -21.90 -20.22 -26.81
CA GLN A 267 -22.88 -21.30 -26.78
C GLN A 267 -24.33 -20.77 -26.86
N PHE A 268 -24.62 -19.62 -26.24
CA PHE A 268 -25.93 -18.97 -26.36
C PHE A 268 -26.19 -18.54 -27.80
N LYS A 269 -25.23 -17.85 -28.43
CA LYS A 269 -25.36 -17.41 -29.82
C LYS A 269 -25.63 -18.58 -30.74
N GLU A 270 -24.86 -19.65 -30.66
CA GLU A 270 -25.03 -20.84 -31.51
C GLU A 270 -26.41 -21.49 -31.36
N GLN A 271 -26.90 -21.62 -30.13
CA GLN A 271 -28.19 -22.25 -29.86
C GLN A 271 -29.38 -21.44 -30.39
N TYR A 272 -29.29 -20.10 -30.37
CA TYR A 272 -30.39 -19.20 -30.74
C TYR A 272 -30.23 -18.59 -32.13
N ARG A 273 -29.11 -18.85 -32.82
CA ARG A 273 -28.86 -18.40 -34.20
C ARG A 273 -29.92 -18.88 -35.18
N LEU A 274 -30.36 -20.14 -35.04
CA LEU A 274 -31.36 -20.75 -35.90
C LEU A 274 -32.77 -20.21 -35.67
N SER A 275 -33.10 -19.77 -34.45
CA SER A 275 -34.45 -19.32 -34.08
C SER A 275 -34.66 -17.81 -34.23
N LYS A 276 -33.64 -17.00 -33.96
CA LYS A 276 -33.72 -15.52 -33.94
C LYS A 276 -32.89 -14.84 -35.04
N GLY A 277 -32.16 -15.61 -35.85
CA GLY A 277 -31.38 -15.10 -36.96
C GLY A 277 -30.25 -14.15 -36.50
N PRO A 278 -29.90 -13.12 -37.31
CA PRO A 278 -28.75 -12.25 -37.06
C PRO A 278 -28.81 -11.43 -35.77
N ILE A 279 -30.00 -11.28 -35.17
CA ILE A 279 -30.18 -10.49 -33.95
C ILE A 279 -29.55 -11.20 -32.75
N ALA A 280 -29.50 -12.54 -32.73
CA ALA A 280 -28.79 -13.29 -31.70
C ALA A 280 -27.28 -12.96 -31.68
N ASP A 281 -26.70 -12.68 -32.84
CA ASP A 281 -25.28 -12.33 -32.96
C ASP A 281 -24.98 -10.92 -32.41
N SER A 282 -25.99 -10.04 -32.36
CA SER A 282 -25.88 -8.65 -31.88
C SER A 282 -25.88 -8.49 -30.36
N ILE A 283 -26.25 -9.53 -29.61
CA ILE A 283 -26.33 -9.50 -28.15
C ILE A 283 -25.09 -10.19 -27.55
N ASN A 284 -24.40 -9.49 -26.66
CA ASN A 284 -23.29 -10.04 -25.87
C ASN A 284 -23.70 -10.15 -24.41
N ILE A 285 -23.71 -11.37 -23.87
CA ILE A 285 -24.12 -11.65 -22.50
C ILE A 285 -22.87 -11.92 -21.67
N LYS A 286 -22.72 -11.17 -20.57
CA LYS A 286 -21.68 -11.42 -19.56
C LYS A 286 -22.29 -11.97 -18.27
N ILE A 287 -22.13 -13.26 -18.00
CA ILE A 287 -22.63 -13.94 -16.78
C ILE A 287 -21.46 -14.13 -15.81
N LEU A 288 -21.45 -13.36 -14.72
CA LEU A 288 -20.31 -13.22 -13.83
C LEU A 288 -20.66 -13.58 -12.38
N ASN A 289 -19.65 -13.95 -11.59
CA ASN A 289 -19.84 -14.29 -10.18
C ASN A 289 -20.02 -13.03 -9.32
N ALA A 290 -21.20 -12.84 -8.73
CA ALA A 290 -21.48 -11.69 -7.86
C ALA A 290 -20.46 -11.53 -6.72
N GLY A 291 -19.92 -12.61 -6.14
CA GLY A 291 -18.96 -12.53 -5.04
C GLY A 291 -17.61 -11.90 -5.42
N ALA A 292 -17.19 -12.04 -6.68
CA ALA A 292 -15.97 -11.42 -7.19
C ALA A 292 -16.25 -10.01 -7.77
N TRP A 293 -17.40 -9.81 -8.41
CA TRP A 293 -17.67 -8.62 -9.21
C TRP A 293 -18.53 -7.55 -8.52
N ALA A 294 -19.60 -7.96 -7.85
CA ALA A 294 -20.58 -7.03 -7.34
C ALA A 294 -19.98 -6.17 -6.22
N ARG A 295 -20.28 -4.88 -6.26
CA ARG A 295 -20.26 -4.02 -5.08
C ARG A 295 -21.66 -4.10 -4.47
N GLY A 296 -21.79 -3.92 -3.16
CA GLY A 296 -23.09 -3.83 -2.49
C GLY A 296 -23.85 -2.54 -2.88
N SER A 297 -24.08 -2.31 -4.17
CA SER A 297 -24.80 -1.15 -4.69
C SER A 297 -26.31 -1.37 -4.57
N GLU A 298 -27.02 -0.27 -4.32
CA GLU A 298 -28.48 -0.22 -4.41
C GLU A 298 -28.99 -0.70 -5.77
N ARG A 299 -30.16 -1.33 -5.74
CA ARG A 299 -30.83 -1.81 -6.93
C ARG A 299 -31.38 -0.62 -7.69
N ILE A 300 -30.79 -0.33 -8.84
CA ILE A 300 -31.34 0.66 -9.77
C ILE A 300 -32.18 -0.10 -10.78
N SER A 301 -33.51 -0.03 -10.64
CA SER A 301 -34.44 -0.55 -11.63
C SER A 301 -34.50 0.40 -12.81
N VAL A 302 -34.33 -0.11 -14.02
CA VAL A 302 -34.52 0.64 -15.27
C VAL A 302 -35.42 -0.14 -16.20
N SER A 303 -36.34 0.59 -16.86
CA SER A 303 -37.16 0.10 -17.96
C SER A 303 -36.28 -0.06 -19.20
N LEU A 304 -36.12 -1.28 -19.68
CA LEU A 304 -35.26 -1.57 -20.83
C LEU A 304 -36.06 -1.36 -22.13
N PRO A 305 -35.38 -1.19 -23.27
CA PRO A 305 -36.01 -1.36 -24.57
C PRO A 305 -36.68 -2.73 -24.69
N LEU A 306 -37.87 -2.80 -25.31
CA LEU A 306 -38.63 -4.04 -25.51
C LEU A 306 -37.79 -5.14 -26.17
N GLU A 307 -36.92 -4.73 -27.10
CA GLU A 307 -36.02 -5.61 -27.84
C GLU A 307 -34.98 -6.27 -26.94
N LEU A 308 -34.69 -5.73 -25.75
CA LEU A 308 -33.82 -6.36 -24.75
C LEU A 308 -34.62 -7.11 -23.68
N GLU A 309 -35.83 -6.63 -23.33
CA GLU A 309 -36.72 -7.30 -22.36
C GLU A 309 -37.12 -8.70 -22.83
N ASP A 310 -37.39 -8.87 -24.12
CA ASP A 310 -37.77 -10.17 -24.70
C ASP A 310 -36.68 -11.25 -24.57
N TYR A 311 -35.40 -10.84 -24.47
CA TYR A 311 -34.29 -11.78 -24.34
C TYR A 311 -33.99 -12.20 -22.90
N ILE A 312 -34.40 -11.41 -21.90
CA ILE A 312 -34.13 -11.73 -20.50
C ILE A 312 -34.63 -13.13 -20.12
N PRO A 313 -35.90 -13.51 -20.40
CA PRO A 313 -36.40 -14.85 -20.09
C PRO A 313 -35.66 -15.96 -20.84
N GLU A 314 -35.21 -15.68 -22.07
CA GLU A 314 -34.48 -16.66 -22.89
C GLU A 314 -33.08 -16.95 -22.32
N VAL A 315 -32.37 -15.90 -21.89
CA VAL A 315 -31.06 -16.04 -21.22
C VAL A 315 -31.21 -16.76 -19.89
N GLU A 316 -32.26 -16.44 -19.12
CA GLU A 316 -32.54 -17.11 -17.85
C GLU A 316 -32.85 -18.60 -18.04
N GLU A 317 -33.63 -18.96 -19.05
CA GLU A 317 -33.93 -20.36 -19.37
C GLU A 317 -32.70 -21.12 -19.87
N PHE A 318 -31.91 -20.51 -20.77
CA PHE A 318 -30.64 -21.06 -21.23
C PHE A 318 -29.70 -21.38 -20.05
N TYR A 319 -29.53 -20.42 -19.15
CA TYR A 319 -28.65 -20.60 -17.99
C TYR A 319 -29.20 -21.65 -17.01
N ARG A 320 -30.51 -21.63 -16.74
CA ARG A 320 -31.19 -22.57 -15.84
C ARG A 320 -31.04 -24.02 -16.28
N ARG A 321 -31.12 -24.29 -17.60
CA ARG A 321 -30.94 -25.64 -18.16
C ARG A 321 -29.54 -26.20 -17.91
N LYS A 322 -28.51 -25.33 -17.95
CA LYS A 322 -27.11 -25.72 -17.75
C LYS A 322 -26.70 -25.73 -16.28
N HIS A 323 -27.30 -24.86 -15.48
CA HIS A 323 -26.93 -24.65 -14.08
C HIS A 323 -28.16 -24.68 -13.18
N ASN A 324 -28.47 -25.86 -12.66
CA ASN A 324 -29.55 -26.03 -11.70
C ASN A 324 -29.21 -25.37 -10.36
N GLY A 325 -30.21 -24.78 -9.71
CA GLY A 325 -30.08 -24.15 -8.39
C GLY A 325 -29.42 -22.75 -8.38
N ARG A 326 -29.16 -22.15 -9.55
CA ARG A 326 -28.63 -20.77 -9.65
C ARG A 326 -29.69 -19.82 -10.20
N LYS A 327 -29.74 -18.60 -9.64
CA LYS A 327 -30.62 -17.53 -10.11
C LYS A 327 -29.78 -16.37 -10.62
N LEU A 328 -30.10 -15.87 -11.81
CA LEU A 328 -29.45 -14.70 -12.38
C LEU A 328 -29.94 -13.42 -11.70
N GLN A 329 -29.04 -12.46 -11.61
CA GLN A 329 -29.31 -11.09 -11.15
C GLN A 329 -28.77 -10.13 -12.20
N TRP A 330 -29.61 -9.22 -12.67
CA TRP A 330 -29.26 -8.31 -13.76
C TRP A 330 -28.67 -7.00 -13.24
N TYR A 331 -27.49 -6.62 -13.77
CA TYR A 331 -26.74 -5.41 -13.39
C TYR A 331 -26.71 -4.41 -14.56
N HIS A 332 -27.87 -3.83 -14.90
CA HIS A 332 -28.00 -2.95 -16.08
C HIS A 332 -27.13 -1.68 -16.03
N HIS A 333 -26.77 -1.20 -14.84
CA HIS A 333 -25.88 -0.03 -14.69
C HIS A 333 -24.45 -0.27 -15.19
N MET A 334 -24.04 -1.53 -15.34
CA MET A 334 -22.73 -1.92 -15.87
C MET A 334 -22.81 -2.30 -17.36
N ALA A 335 -24.02 -2.42 -17.91
CA ALA A 335 -24.24 -2.83 -19.28
C ALA A 335 -24.14 -1.63 -20.25
N ASN A 336 -23.71 -1.94 -21.46
CA ASN A 336 -23.52 -1.00 -22.56
C ASN A 336 -23.98 -1.64 -23.87
N GLY A 337 -23.94 -0.84 -24.94
CA GLY A 337 -24.18 -1.31 -26.30
C GLY A 337 -24.21 -0.14 -27.27
N THR A 338 -24.27 -0.48 -28.55
CA THR A 338 -24.23 0.49 -29.63
C THR A 338 -25.64 0.71 -30.17
N ILE A 339 -26.09 1.97 -30.22
CA ILE A 339 -27.33 2.35 -30.91
C ILE A 339 -26.97 3.08 -32.20
N THR A 340 -27.57 2.64 -33.30
CA THR A 340 -27.51 3.41 -34.54
C THR A 340 -28.60 4.48 -34.55
N PHE A 341 -28.21 5.74 -34.65
CA PHE A 341 -29.08 6.88 -34.91
C PHE A 341 -28.94 7.35 -36.36
N SER A 342 -30.05 7.63 -37.03
CA SER A 342 -30.05 8.16 -38.41
C SER A 342 -30.87 9.44 -38.45
N ASN A 343 -30.30 10.50 -39.00
CA ASN A 343 -30.96 11.78 -39.23
C ASN A 343 -30.76 12.23 -40.69
N SER A 344 -31.22 13.45 -41.01
CA SER A 344 -31.06 14.06 -42.32
C SER A 344 -29.60 14.31 -42.74
N VAL A 345 -28.65 14.23 -41.82
CA VAL A 345 -27.22 14.49 -42.04
C VAL A 345 -26.44 13.19 -42.24
N GLY A 346 -26.87 12.08 -41.64
CA GLY A 346 -26.22 10.80 -41.80
C GLY A 346 -26.65 9.76 -40.77
N ARG A 347 -25.95 8.63 -40.80
CA ARG A 347 -26.11 7.51 -39.87
C ARG A 347 -24.89 7.44 -38.96
N PHE A 348 -25.13 7.48 -37.66
CA PHE A 348 -24.10 7.50 -36.61
C PHE A 348 -24.34 6.35 -35.66
N ASP A 349 -23.28 5.64 -35.31
CA ASP A 349 -23.31 4.61 -34.27
C ASP A 349 -22.79 5.22 -32.96
N LEU A 350 -23.57 5.06 -31.89
CA LEU A 350 -23.28 5.64 -30.59
C LEU A 350 -23.12 4.54 -29.55
N ASP A 351 -21.95 4.47 -28.92
CA ASP A 351 -21.72 3.61 -27.77
C ASP A 351 -22.28 4.26 -26.51
N VAL A 352 -23.27 3.60 -25.91
CA VAL A 352 -24.07 4.15 -24.83
C VAL A 352 -24.27 3.12 -23.73
N THR A 353 -24.41 3.60 -22.50
CA THR A 353 -24.84 2.78 -21.36
C THR A 353 -26.31 2.38 -21.53
N THR A 354 -26.72 1.26 -20.93
CA THR A 354 -28.13 0.83 -20.97
C THR A 354 -29.10 1.88 -20.41
N PHE A 355 -28.65 2.72 -19.47
CA PHE A 355 -29.43 3.86 -18.97
C PHE A 355 -29.64 4.95 -20.04
N GLN A 356 -28.59 5.26 -20.80
CA GLN A 356 -28.71 6.18 -21.93
C GLN A 356 -29.60 5.59 -23.03
N MET A 357 -29.53 4.27 -23.31
CA MET A 357 -30.44 3.62 -24.25
C MET A 357 -31.91 3.77 -23.84
N ALA A 358 -32.22 3.55 -22.56
CA ALA A 358 -33.56 3.71 -22.02
C ALA A 358 -34.08 5.15 -22.17
N ALA A 359 -33.22 6.15 -21.94
CA ALA A 359 -33.56 7.57 -22.09
C ALA A 359 -33.83 7.95 -23.56
N VAL A 360 -32.97 7.55 -24.50
CA VAL A 360 -33.14 7.84 -25.94
C VAL A 360 -34.44 7.23 -26.50
N ARG A 361 -34.88 6.10 -25.96
CA ARG A 361 -36.16 5.49 -26.33
C ARG A 361 -37.36 6.33 -25.88
N LEU A 362 -37.31 6.96 -24.71
CA LEU A 362 -38.40 7.82 -24.22
C LEU A 362 -38.63 9.02 -25.15
N GLU A 363 -37.59 9.52 -25.80
CA GLU A 363 -37.69 10.66 -26.73
C GLU A 363 -38.12 10.27 -28.14
N SER A 364 -37.88 9.03 -28.56
CA SER A 364 -38.27 8.51 -29.89
C SER A 364 -39.67 7.87 -29.92
N ALA A 365 -40.30 7.64 -28.76
CA ALA A 365 -41.71 7.29 -28.69
C ALA A 365 -42.56 8.47 -29.22
N PRO A 366 -43.52 8.25 -30.14
CA PRO A 366 -44.36 9.33 -30.63
C PRO A 366 -45.08 9.97 -29.44
N LYS A 367 -44.87 11.28 -29.24
CA LYS A 367 -45.65 12.07 -28.29
C LYS A 367 -47.12 11.89 -28.67
N ARG A 368 -47.87 11.21 -27.80
CA ARG A 368 -49.32 11.03 -27.95
C ARG A 368 -50.05 12.36 -27.96
#